data_AF-A0A1H4GNX5-F1
#
_entry.id   AF-A0A1H4GNX5-F1
#
_cell.length_a   1.000
_cell.length_b   1.000
_cell.length_c   1.000
_cell.angle_alpha   90.00
_cell.angle_beta   90.00
_cell.angle_gamma   90.00
#
_symmetry.space_group_name_H-M   'P 1'
#
loop_
_entity.id
_entity.type
_entity.pdbx_description
1 polymer ?
#
loop_
_entity_poly.entity_id
_entity_poly.type
_entity_poly.pdbx_seq_one_letter_code
_entity_poly.pdbx_strand_id
1 'polypeptide(L)'
;MRLTLKWTTKQIAQALSLAYSTVTAVLRRLKLNRASHLEPVQPVQRYEHPKPGDMLHMDIKKLPRFERPGHRVTNDRRQNTLGVGAKEVVHAG
;
A
#
# COMPACT_ATOMS: atom_id res chain seq x y z
N MET A 1 9.22 -2.52 -21.70
CA MET A 1 8.21 -3.55 -22.02
C MET A 1 7.12 -3.52 -20.97
N ARG A 2 5.86 -3.27 -21.36
CA ARG A 2 4.70 -3.32 -20.47
C ARG A 2 4.16 -4.74 -20.51
N LEU A 3 4.24 -5.51 -19.41
CA LEU A 3 3.64 -6.83 -19.32
C LEU A 3 2.11 -6.64 -19.25
N THR A 4 1.46 -6.65 -20.41
CA THR A 4 0.01 -6.45 -20.55
C THR A 4 -0.82 -7.65 -20.08
N LEU A 5 -0.19 -8.80 -19.82
CA LEU A 5 -0.84 -9.99 -19.29
C LEU A 5 -0.24 -10.37 -17.94
N LYS A 6 -1.02 -10.19 -16.86
CA LYS A 6 -0.69 -10.70 -15.51
C LYS A 6 -1.65 -11.83 -15.18
N TRP A 7 -1.17 -13.06 -15.21
CA TRP A 7 -1.95 -14.22 -14.76
C TRP A 7 -1.82 -14.40 -13.26
N THR A 8 -2.94 -14.69 -12.61
CA THR A 8 -2.98 -15.14 -11.23
C THR A 8 -2.40 -16.54 -11.11
N THR A 9 -1.92 -16.91 -9.92
CA THR A 9 -1.47 -18.27 -9.61
C THR A 9 -2.50 -19.34 -9.99
N LYS A 10 -3.79 -19.03 -9.82
CA LYS A 10 -4.91 -19.92 -10.19
C LYS A 10 -5.01 -20.12 -11.71
N GLN A 11 -4.88 -19.04 -12.49
CA GLN A 11 -4.88 -19.11 -13.95
C GLN A 11 -3.69 -19.93 -14.48
N ILE A 12 -2.50 -19.75 -13.88
CA ILE A 12 -1.31 -20.55 -14.23
C ILE A 12 -1.53 -22.03 -13.90
N ALA A 13 -2.08 -22.34 -12.71
CA ALA A 13 -2.37 -23.71 -12.30
C ALA A 13 -3.38 -24.40 -13.25
N GLN A 14 -4.42 -23.68 -13.65
CA GLN A 14 -5.43 -24.19 -14.58
C GLN A 14 -4.85 -24.41 -15.99
N ALA A 15 -4.05 -23.48 -16.50
CA ALA A 15 -3.47 -23.57 -17.83
C ALA A 15 -2.44 -24.72 -17.95
N LEU A 16 -1.73 -25.02 -16.85
CA LEU A 16 -0.70 -26.07 -16.81
C LEU A 16 -1.21 -27.40 -16.23
N SER A 17 -2.48 -27.49 -15.81
CA SER A 17 -3.03 -28.65 -15.10
C SER A 17 -2.18 -29.09 -13.89
N LEU A 18 -1.63 -28.11 -13.15
CA LEU A 18 -0.81 -28.34 -11.96
C LEU A 18 -1.57 -27.99 -10.68
N ALA A 19 -1.21 -28.63 -9.58
CA ALA A 19 -1.73 -28.25 -8.27
C ALA A 19 -1.35 -26.80 -7.92
N TYR A 20 -2.30 -26.06 -7.32
CA TYR A 20 -2.10 -24.67 -6.89
C TYR A 20 -0.90 -24.50 -5.94
N SER A 21 -0.67 -25.48 -5.06
CA SER A 21 0.46 -25.53 -4.14
C SER A 21 1.81 -25.61 -4.87
N THR A 22 1.89 -26.40 -5.93
CA THR A 22 3.08 -26.54 -6.79
C THR A 22 3.43 -25.21 -7.46
N VAL A 23 2.45 -24.57 -8.11
CA VAL A 23 2.66 -23.27 -8.76
C VAL A 23 3.08 -22.22 -7.73
N THR A 24 2.43 -22.19 -6.56
CA THR A 24 2.81 -21.27 -5.48
C THR A 24 4.24 -21.50 -5.00
N ALA A 25 4.67 -22.75 -4.84
CA ALA A 25 6.02 -23.09 -4.41
C ALA A 25 7.07 -22.65 -5.45
N VAL A 26 6.81 -22.87 -6.74
CA VAL A 26 7.69 -22.42 -7.83
C VAL A 26 7.77 -20.91 -7.88
N LEU A 27 6.64 -20.19 -7.84
CA LEU A 27 6.63 -18.72 -7.85
C LEU A 27 7.35 -18.14 -6.62
N ARG A 28 7.25 -18.78 -5.44
CA ARG A 28 8.02 -18.37 -4.26
C ARG A 28 9.52 -18.56 -4.46
N ARG A 29 9.96 -19.70 -5.02
CA ARG A 29 11.38 -19.96 -5.32
C ARG A 29 11.95 -18.95 -6.31
N LEU A 30 11.17 -18.56 -7.31
CA LEU A 30 11.54 -17.55 -8.30
C LEU A 30 11.38 -16.11 -7.81
N LYS A 31 10.91 -15.89 -6.56
CA LYS A 31 10.55 -14.57 -6.03
C LYS A 31 9.56 -13.83 -6.95
N LEU A 32 8.57 -14.52 -7.50
CA LEU A 32 7.47 -13.95 -8.32
C LEU A 32 6.10 -14.08 -7.64
N ASN A 33 6.08 -14.32 -6.32
CA ASN A 33 4.86 -14.55 -5.55
C ASN A 33 4.18 -13.26 -5.05
N ARG A 34 4.69 -12.08 -5.41
CA ARG A 34 4.15 -10.76 -5.04
C ARG A 34 3.99 -9.90 -6.29
N ALA A 35 2.90 -9.15 -6.38
CA ALA A 35 2.65 -8.23 -7.49
C ALA A 35 3.78 -7.20 -7.65
N SER A 36 4.35 -6.73 -6.54
CA SER A 36 5.48 -5.78 -6.54
C SER A 36 6.75 -6.30 -7.22
N HIS A 37 6.92 -7.62 -7.36
CA HIS A 37 8.05 -8.19 -8.09
C HIS A 37 7.83 -8.22 -9.61
N LEU A 38 6.59 -7.99 -10.06
CA LEU A 38 6.21 -7.93 -11.48
C LEU A 38 6.07 -6.49 -11.98
N GLU A 39 5.97 -5.52 -11.08
CA GLU A 39 5.90 -4.12 -11.45
C GLU A 39 7.30 -3.57 -11.74
N PRO A 40 7.46 -2.73 -12.78
CA PRO A 40 8.68 -1.97 -12.95
C PRO A 40 8.88 -1.04 -11.75
N VAL A 41 10.14 -0.86 -11.35
CA VAL A 41 10.50 0.18 -10.38
C VAL A 41 10.08 1.52 -10.96
N GLN A 42 9.17 2.21 -10.28
CA GLN A 42 8.75 3.53 -10.71
C GLN A 42 9.95 4.48 -10.62
N PRO A 43 10.19 5.32 -11.64
CA PRO A 43 11.25 6.31 -11.58
C PRO A 43 11.01 7.24 -10.38
N VAL A 44 12.09 7.62 -9.70
CA VAL A 44 12.01 8.61 -8.62
C VAL A 44 11.54 9.93 -9.22
N GLN A 45 10.35 10.38 -8.82
CA GLN A 45 9.85 11.70 -9.20
C GLN A 45 10.51 12.74 -8.30
N ARG A 46 11.48 13.47 -8.86
CA ARG A 46 12.07 14.66 -8.23
C ARG A 46 11.45 15.88 -8.86
N TYR A 47 10.81 16.69 -8.04
CA TYR A 47 10.29 17.99 -8.47
C TYR A 47 11.46 18.98 -8.47
N GLU A 48 11.86 19.41 -9.66
CA GLU A 48 12.85 20.47 -9.86
C GLU A 48 12.12 21.69 -10.39
N HIS A 49 12.27 22.82 -9.71
CA HIS A 49 11.67 24.08 -10.11
C HIS A 49 12.73 25.20 -10.15
N PRO A 50 12.72 26.05 -11.18
CA PRO A 50 13.81 26.99 -11.45
C PRO A 50 13.81 28.22 -10.55
N LYS A 51 12.67 28.62 -9.97
CA LYS A 51 12.58 29.81 -9.10
C LYS A 51 12.05 29.46 -7.71
N PRO A 52 12.49 30.19 -6.67
CA PRO A 52 11.87 30.13 -5.36
C PRO A 52 10.36 30.44 -5.46
N GLY A 53 9.50 29.59 -4.89
CA GLY A 53 8.04 29.73 -4.90
C GLY A 53 7.31 28.96 -6.01
N ASP A 54 8.02 28.41 -6.99
CA ASP A 54 7.43 27.60 -8.07
C ASP A 54 6.96 26.21 -7.61
N MET A 55 7.42 25.77 -6.42
CA MET A 55 7.04 24.51 -5.80
C MET A 55 6.20 24.78 -4.56
N LEU A 56 4.92 24.37 -4.59
CA LEU A 56 4.06 24.36 -3.42
C LEU A 56 4.13 22.98 -2.75
N HIS A 57 4.67 22.91 -1.54
CA HIS A 57 4.72 21.66 -0.79
C HIS A 57 3.42 21.50 0.02
N MET A 58 2.54 20.61 -0.45
CA MET A 58 1.33 20.23 0.28
C MET A 58 1.50 18.82 0.82
N ASP A 59 1.71 18.70 2.12
CA ASP A 59 1.74 17.43 2.81
C ASP A 59 0.32 16.98 3.10
N ILE A 60 -0.09 15.88 2.48
CA ILE A 60 -1.34 15.18 2.81
C ILE A 60 -1.00 14.01 3.72
N LYS A 61 -1.46 14.08 4.97
CA LYS A 61 -1.30 13.00 5.94
C LYS A 61 -2.64 12.47 6.41
N LYS A 62 -2.72 11.14 6.55
CA LYS A 62 -3.85 10.47 7.18
C LYS A 62 -3.62 10.44 8.68
N LEU A 63 -4.46 11.16 9.43
CA LEU A 63 -4.42 11.14 10.89
C LEU A 63 -5.51 10.22 11.44
N PRO A 64 -5.21 9.43 12.49
CA PRO A 64 -6.22 8.62 13.15
C PRO A 64 -7.34 9.52 13.67
N ARG A 65 -8.58 9.10 13.43
CA ARG A 65 -9.76 9.75 14.00
C ARG A 65 -10.08 9.09 15.34
N PHE A 66 -10.38 9.91 16.34
CA PHE A 66 -10.83 9.46 17.65
C PHE A 66 -12.26 9.93 17.87
N GLU A 67 -13.16 9.01 18.21
CA GLU A 67 -14.55 9.34 18.59
C GLU A 67 -14.66 9.71 20.06
N ARG A 68 -13.82 9.08 20.91
CA ARG A 68 -13.74 9.35 22.36
C ARG A 68 -12.28 9.27 22.85
N PRO A 69 -11.93 9.95 23.96
CA PRO A 69 -10.62 9.81 24.59
C PRO A 69 -10.32 8.35 24.96
N GLY A 70 -9.11 7.90 24.67
CA GLY A 70 -8.68 6.53 24.98
C GLY A 70 -8.30 6.33 26.45
N HIS A 71 -8.12 5.06 26.83
CA HIS A 71 -7.79 4.61 28.19
C HIS A 71 -6.58 5.30 28.86
N ARG A 72 -5.69 5.95 28.10
CA ARG A 72 -4.54 6.69 28.64
C ARG A 72 -4.99 7.96 29.36
N VAL A 73 -6.09 8.55 28.91
CA VAL A 73 -6.71 9.74 29.51
C VAL A 73 -7.78 9.34 30.52
N THR A 74 -8.55 8.29 30.24
CA THR A 74 -9.72 7.90 31.05
C THR A 74 -9.44 6.83 32.11
N ASN A 75 -8.28 6.16 32.08
CA ASN A 75 -7.92 4.98 32.88
C ASN A 75 -8.89 3.78 32.79
N ASP A 76 -9.86 3.82 31.86
CA ASP A 76 -10.81 2.74 31.64
C ASP A 76 -10.44 1.92 30.40
N ARG A 77 -10.06 0.67 30.61
CA ARG A 77 -9.65 -0.28 29.56
C ARG A 77 -10.82 -0.97 28.86
N ARG A 78 -12.04 -0.83 29.37
CA ARG A 78 -13.26 -1.43 28.80
C ARG A 78 -13.84 -0.58 27.65
N GLN A 79 -13.42 0.69 27.57
CA GLN A 79 -13.86 1.66 26.57
C GLN A 79 -13.06 1.55 25.26
N ASN A 80 -13.05 0.38 24.62
CA ASN A 80 -12.39 0.24 23.32
C ASN A 80 -13.31 0.75 22.20
N THR A 81 -12.79 1.58 21.29
CA THR A 81 -13.52 1.99 20.07
C THR A 81 -13.16 1.07 18.91
N LEU A 82 -14.15 0.70 18.10
CA LEU A 82 -13.89 0.19 16.76
C LEU A 82 -13.24 1.33 15.96
N GLY A 83 -12.16 1.04 15.24
CA GLY A 83 -11.40 2.09 14.55
C GLY A 83 -12.29 2.90 13.61
N VAL A 84 -12.51 4.19 13.90
CA VAL A 84 -13.40 5.10 13.14
C VAL A 84 -12.73 5.67 11.89
N GLY A 85 -11.76 4.94 11.33
CA GLY A 85 -10.99 5.35 10.16
C GLY A 85 -10.00 6.49 10.43
N ALA A 86 -9.46 7.03 9.34
CA ALA A 86 -8.54 8.16 9.35
C ALA A 86 -9.15 9.35 8.61
N LYS A 87 -8.77 10.56 8.99
CA LYS A 87 -9.07 11.78 8.23
C LYS A 87 -7.85 12.22 7.44
N GLU A 88 -8.08 12.70 6.23
CA GLU A 88 -7.04 13.35 5.44
C GLU A 88 -6.87 14.77 5.95
N VAL A 89 -5.63 15.15 6.22
CA VAL A 89 -5.27 16.49 6.66
C VAL A 89 -4.20 17.00 5.72
N VAL A 90 -4.49 18.17 5.16
CA VAL A 90 -3.59 18.90 4.28
C VAL A 90 -2.84 19.92 5.13
N HIS A 91 -1.53 19.97 4.99
CA HIS A 91 -0.68 21.02 5.53
C HIS A 91 0.12 21.63 4.39
N ALA A 92 0.02 22.94 4.21
CA ALA A 92 0.84 23.68 3.26
C ALA A 92 1.99 24.33 4.06
N GLY A 93 3.22 24.06 3.63
CA GLY A 93 4.45 24.67 4.16
C GLY A 93 5.07 25.63 3.17
#